data_AF-A0A527ZFY5-F1
#
_entry.id   AF-A0A527ZFY5-F1
#
_cell.length_a   1.000
_cell.length_b   1.000
_cell.length_c   1.000
_cell.angle_alpha   90.00
_cell.angle_beta   90.00
_cell.angle_gamma   90.00
#
_symmetry.space_group_name_H-M   'P 1'
#
loop_
_entity.id
_entity.type
_entity.pdbx_description
1 polymer ?
#
loop_
_entity_poly.entity_id
_entity_poly.type
_entity_poly.pdbx_seq_one_letter_code
_entity_poly.pdbx_strand_id
1 'polypeptide(L)'
;LVPSGHTDVVAVEGQDWASDPLTMVEREGHLYGRGTCDMKGLVECSMATAREVASLHLTRPLHLVFTYNEEVGPSMLPALSRVWWG
;
A
#
# COMPACT_ATOMS: atom_id res chain seq x y z
N LEU A 1 -3.89 7.15 15.49
CA LEU A 1 -3.32 7.52 14.17
C LEU A 1 -3.80 6.47 13.19
N VAL A 2 -4.16 6.85 11.97
CA VAL A 2 -4.67 5.92 10.95
C VAL A 2 -3.91 6.13 9.63
N PRO A 3 -2.74 5.50 9.45
CA PRO A 3 -2.09 5.47 8.14
C PRO A 3 -2.94 4.65 7.17
N SER A 4 -3.22 5.23 6.01
CA SER A 4 -3.96 4.56 4.93
C SER A 4 -3.06 4.31 3.73
N GLY A 5 -3.28 3.19 3.06
CA GLY A 5 -2.70 2.92 1.76
C GLY A 5 -3.65 2.13 0.86
N HIS A 6 -3.19 1.81 -0.34
CA HIS A 6 -3.91 1.03 -1.32
C HIS A 6 -3.02 -0.09 -1.86
N THR A 7 -3.65 -1.15 -2.37
CA THR A 7 -2.98 -2.39 -2.82
C THR A 7 -3.18 -2.65 -4.30
N ASP A 8 -4.10 -1.91 -4.92
CA ASP A 8 -4.27 -1.86 -6.36
C ASP A 8 -3.16 -1.05 -7.03
N VAL A 9 -3.12 -1.15 -8.34
CA VAL A 9 -2.13 -0.50 -9.19
C VAL A 9 -2.80 -0.16 -10.51
N VAL A 10 -2.39 0.91 -11.18
CA VAL A 10 -2.85 1.15 -12.56
C VAL A 10 -2.51 0.00 -13.51
N ALA A 11 -3.31 -0.13 -14.57
CA ALA A 11 -3.07 -1.09 -15.64
C ALA A 11 -1.67 -0.90 -16.27
N VAL A 12 -1.10 -1.98 -16.80
CA VAL A 12 0.22 -2.00 -17.45
C VAL A 12 0.15 -2.08 -18.98
N GLU A 13 -1.04 -2.37 -19.53
CA GLU A 13 -1.24 -2.55 -20.96
C GLU A 13 -0.88 -1.27 -21.74
N GLY A 14 -0.14 -1.43 -22.85
CA GLY A 14 0.27 -0.33 -23.72
C GLY A 14 1.41 0.55 -23.19
N GLN A 15 2.01 0.20 -22.04
CA GLN A 15 3.16 0.93 -21.49
C GLN A 15 4.49 0.31 -21.92
N ASP A 16 5.51 1.14 -22.08
CA ASP A 16 6.85 0.72 -22.46
C ASP A 16 7.67 0.33 -21.22
N TRP A 17 7.74 -0.98 -20.94
CA TRP A 17 8.46 -1.54 -19.81
C TRP A 17 9.74 -2.25 -20.23
N ALA A 18 10.86 -1.91 -19.60
CA ALA A 18 12.17 -2.54 -19.84
C ALA A 18 12.36 -3.92 -19.17
N SER A 19 11.37 -4.38 -18.40
CA SER A 19 11.26 -5.71 -17.79
C SER A 19 9.78 -6.01 -17.54
N ASP A 20 9.43 -7.26 -17.26
CA ASP A 20 8.08 -7.60 -16.84
C ASP A 20 7.65 -6.71 -15.64
N PRO A 21 6.58 -5.90 -15.76
CA PRO A 21 6.15 -4.99 -14.69
C PRO A 21 5.71 -5.70 -13.42
N LEU A 22 5.31 -6.97 -13.49
CA LEU A 22 4.83 -7.75 -12.34
C LEU A 22 5.93 -8.59 -11.68
N THR A 23 7.13 -8.56 -12.24
CA THR A 23 8.33 -9.17 -11.67
C THR A 23 9.26 -8.07 -11.19
N MET A 24 9.48 -7.97 -9.87
CA MET A 24 10.38 -6.96 -9.33
C MET A 24 11.83 -7.25 -9.74
N VAL A 25 12.51 -6.24 -10.27
CA VAL A 25 13.93 -6.31 -10.67
C VAL A 25 14.70 -5.17 -10.00
N GLU A 26 15.85 -5.49 -9.42
CA GLU A 26 16.79 -4.48 -8.94
C GLU A 26 17.79 -4.10 -10.05
N ARG A 27 18.00 -2.80 -10.27
CA ARG A 27 19.08 -2.29 -11.13
C ARG A 27 19.68 -1.04 -10.49
N GLU A 28 21.00 -1.02 -10.35
CA GLU A 28 21.74 0.14 -9.82
C GLU A 28 21.19 0.64 -8.45
N GLY A 29 20.74 -0.29 -7.60
CA GLY A 29 20.17 0.02 -6.28
C GLY A 29 18.72 0.50 -6.30
N HIS A 30 18.06 0.51 -7.46
CA HIS A 30 16.65 0.85 -7.61
C HIS A 30 15.81 -0.42 -7.85
N LEU A 31 14.66 -0.49 -7.18
CA LEU A 31 13.68 -1.57 -7.35
C LEU A 31 12.62 -1.16 -8.38
N TYR A 32 12.55 -1.87 -9.49
CA TYR A 32 11.62 -1.63 -10.59
C TYR A 32 10.49 -2.67 -10.56
N GLY A 33 9.26 -2.19 -10.64
CA GLY A 33 8.05 -3.01 -10.67
C GLY A 33 6.81 -2.14 -10.52
N ARG A 34 5.71 -2.55 -11.14
CA ARG A 34 4.40 -1.90 -10.97
C ARG A 34 3.95 -2.08 -9.53
N GLY A 35 3.67 -0.97 -8.87
CA GLY A 35 3.27 -0.96 -7.46
C GLY A 35 4.40 -0.65 -6.48
N THR A 36 5.66 -0.66 -6.90
CA THR A 36 6.80 -0.49 -5.97
C THR A 36 6.74 0.86 -5.25
N CYS A 37 6.63 1.97 -5.99
CA CYS A 37 6.49 3.30 -5.39
C CYS A 37 5.04 3.65 -5.03
N ASP A 38 4.08 3.21 -5.85
CA ASP A 38 2.66 3.52 -5.68
C ASP A 38 1.80 2.24 -5.63
N MET A 39 1.50 1.71 -4.45
CA MET A 39 2.11 2.09 -3.16
C MET A 39 2.51 0.89 -2.28
N LYS A 40 2.72 -0.26 -2.92
CA LYS A 40 3.04 -1.53 -2.23
C LYS A 40 4.32 -1.45 -1.41
N GLY A 41 5.31 -0.67 -1.84
CA GLY A 41 6.53 -0.47 -1.04
C GLY A 41 6.24 0.10 0.35
N LEU A 42 5.35 1.09 0.46
CA LEU A 42 4.95 1.66 1.75
C LEU A 42 4.09 0.68 2.56
N VAL A 43 3.19 -0.05 1.90
CA VAL A 43 2.37 -1.09 2.54
C VAL A 43 3.26 -2.16 3.17
N GLU A 44 4.24 -2.67 2.41
CA GLU A 44 5.19 -3.67 2.90
C GLU A 44 6.05 -3.14 4.05
N CYS A 45 6.59 -1.92 3.97
CA CYS A 45 7.33 -1.32 5.08
C CYS A 45 6.47 -1.19 6.36
N SER A 46 5.19 -0.83 6.20
CA SER A 46 4.24 -0.74 7.31
C SER A 46 3.98 -2.12 7.94
N MET A 47 3.85 -3.15 7.11
CA MET A 47 3.61 -4.52 7.58
C MET A 47 4.85 -5.16 8.21
N ALA A 48 6.03 -4.92 7.64
CA ALA A 48 7.30 -5.40 8.16
C ALA A 48 7.58 -4.89 9.59
N THR A 49 7.12 -3.67 9.90
CA THR A 49 7.28 -3.06 11.23
C THR A 49 6.07 -3.25 12.14
N ALA A 50 4.94 -3.76 11.63
CA ALA A 50 3.68 -3.82 12.37
C ALA A 50 3.78 -4.63 13.68
N ARG A 51 4.53 -5.75 13.67
CA ARG A 51 4.73 -6.58 14.87
C ARG A 51 5.55 -5.89 15.94
N GLU A 52 6.62 -5.19 15.55
CA GLU A 52 7.45 -4.43 16.47
C GLU A 52 6.64 -3.30 17.09
N VAL A 53 5.90 -2.54 16.27
CA VAL A 53 5.04 -1.46 16.74
C VAL A 53 3.93 -1.97 17.66
N ALA A 54 3.34 -3.14 17.37
CA ALA A 54 2.32 -3.76 18.21
C ALA A 54 2.85 -4.17 19.61
N SER A 55 4.17 -4.33 19.77
CA SER A 55 4.80 -4.63 21.06
C SER A 55 5.09 -3.40 21.92
N LEU A 56 4.95 -2.19 21.36
CA LEU A 56 5.22 -0.94 22.06
C LEU A 56 4.06 -0.51 22.96
N HIS A 57 4.39 0.22 24.03
CA HIS A 57 3.41 0.90 24.86
C HIS A 57 2.95 2.20 24.17
N LEU A 58 1.91 2.10 23.35
CA LEU A 58 1.34 3.25 22.64
C LEU A 58 0.34 4.00 23.55
N THR A 59 0.42 5.33 23.57
CA THR A 59 -0.55 6.19 24.28
C THR A 59 -1.94 6.22 23.63
N ARG A 60 -2.04 5.71 22.39
CA ARG A 60 -3.27 5.53 21.62
C ARG A 60 -3.09 4.42 20.58
N PRO A 61 -4.16 3.73 20.17
CA PRO A 61 -4.07 2.72 19.12
C PRO A 61 -3.52 3.28 17.78
N LEU A 62 -2.80 2.40 17.07
CA LEU A 62 -2.43 2.57 15.67
C LEU A 62 -3.26 1.60 14.83
N HIS A 63 -3.92 2.12 13.80
CA HIS A 63 -4.73 1.31 12.89
C HIS A 63 -4.20 1.47 11.47
N LEU A 64 -3.79 0.38 10.84
CA LEU A 64 -3.41 0.35 9.43
C LEU A 64 -4.65 0.03 8.60
N VAL A 65 -4.90 0.81 7.55
CA VAL A 65 -6.06 0.64 6.67
C VAL A 65 -5.59 0.55 5.23
N PHE A 66 -5.94 -0.53 4.52
CA PHE A 66 -5.58 -0.73 3.13
C PHE A 66 -6.81 -0.90 2.23
N THR A 67 -6.86 -0.16 1.13
CA THR A 67 -7.90 -0.25 0.08
C THR A 67 -7.39 -0.98 -1.17
N TYR A 68 -8.27 -1.27 -2.13
CA TYR A 68 -7.96 -2.04 -3.34
C TYR A 68 -8.55 -1.43 -4.63
N ASN A 69 -8.99 -0.18 -4.60
CA ASN A 69 -9.65 0.46 -5.75
C ASN A 69 -9.32 1.95 -5.86
N GLU A 70 -8.22 2.40 -5.26
CA GLU A 70 -7.86 3.82 -5.21
C GLU A 70 -7.54 4.37 -6.62
N GLU A 71 -6.80 3.60 -7.42
CA GLU A 71 -6.25 3.99 -8.72
C GLU A 71 -7.32 4.20 -9.80
N VAL A 72 -8.52 3.64 -9.58
CA VAL A 72 -9.69 3.81 -10.46
C VAL A 72 -10.78 4.69 -9.83
N GLY A 73 -10.60 5.16 -8.60
CA GLY A 73 -11.44 6.17 -7.95
C GLY A 73 -11.83 5.87 -6.48
N PRO A 74 -12.15 6.90 -5.66
CA PRO A 74 -12.23 6.85 -4.18
C PRO A 74 -13.45 6.11 -3.59
N SER A 75 -13.98 5.11 -4.29
CA SER A 75 -15.25 4.42 -4.00
C SER A 75 -15.33 3.78 -2.61
N MET A 76 -14.21 3.56 -1.92
CA MET A 76 -14.14 2.82 -0.66
C MET A 76 -14.07 3.66 0.61
N LEU A 77 -13.79 4.97 0.53
CA LEU A 77 -13.81 5.85 1.71
C LEU A 77 -15.17 5.85 2.45
N PRO A 78 -16.34 5.81 1.77
CA PRO A 78 -17.63 5.68 2.44
C PRO A 78 -17.86 4.34 3.15
N ALA A 79 -17.14 3.27 2.78
CA ALA A 79 -17.25 1.97 3.42
C ALA A 79 -16.45 1.91 4.74
N LEU A 80 -15.30 2.59 4.80
CA LEU A 80 -14.44 2.61 5.98
C LEU A 80 -15.08 3.33 7.18
N SER A 81 -15.90 4.35 6.96
CA SER A 81 -16.59 5.06 8.05
C SER A 81 -17.54 4.17 8.86
N ARG A 82 -18.04 3.07 8.28
CA ARG A 82 -18.97 2.15 8.93
C ARG A 82 -18.31 1.13 9.87
N VAL A 83 -17.00 0.90 9.73
CA VAL A 83 -16.27 -0.10 10.53
C VAL A 83 -15.74 0.49 11.84
N TRP A 84 -15.47 1.79 11.88
CA TRP A 84 -14.78 2.45 13.00
C TRP A 84 -15.66 3.36 13.85
N TRP A 85 -16.80 3.82 13.31
CA TRP A 85 -17.72 4.76 13.99
C TRP A 85 -19.08 4.14 14.32
N GLY A 86 -19.16 2.80 14.38
CA GLY A 86 -20.34 2.03 14.80
C GLY A 86 -20.19 1.49 16.21
#